data_AF-A0A441UQU2-F1
#
_entry.id   AF-A0A441UQU2-F1
#
_cell.length_a   1.000
_cell.length_b   1.000
_cell.length_c   1.000
_cell.angle_alpha   90.00
_cell.angle_beta   90.00
_cell.angle_gamma   90.00
#
_symmetry.space_group_name_H-M   'P 1'
#
loop_
_entity.id
_entity.type
_entity.pdbx_description
1 polymer ?
#
loop_
_entity_poly.entity_id
_entity_poly.type
_entity_poly.pdbx_seq_one_letter_code
_entity_poly.pdbx_strand_id
1 'polypeptide(L)'
;MPKKPPLDPDVADEAPQSPILTGYDEEHFVTYLRLLDAAADDADWREVARVVLNIDPEREPDRAHRAWETHLARARWMTTTGYRFLLQGGAPH
;
A
#
# COMPACT_ATOMS: atom_id res chain seq x y z
N MET A 1 16.64 7.49 15.14
CA MET A 1 15.29 6.99 15.48
C MET A 1 14.60 6.67 14.17
N PRO A 2 13.95 5.50 14.00
CA PRO A 2 13.14 5.28 12.80
C PRO A 2 12.04 6.34 12.78
N LYS A 3 11.87 7.02 11.65
CA LYS A 3 10.79 7.99 11.49
C LYS A 3 9.47 7.23 11.56
N LYS A 4 8.54 7.70 12.39
CA LYS A 4 7.18 7.13 12.44
C LYS A 4 6.57 7.27 11.03
N PRO A 5 6.03 6.21 10.41
CA PRO A 5 5.39 6.33 9.11
C PRO A 5 4.26 7.36 9.16
N PRO A 6 4.09 8.17 8.11
CA PRO A 6 2.92 9.04 7.99
C PRO A 6 1.63 8.21 8.01
N LEU A 7 0.57 8.77 8.58
CA LEU A 7 -0.72 8.06 8.69
C LEU A 7 -1.46 7.99 7.34
N ASP A 8 -1.30 9.01 6.50
CA ASP A 8 -1.93 9.15 5.19
C ASP A 8 -0.97 9.79 4.17
N PRO A 9 0.13 9.12 3.76
CA PRO A 9 0.94 9.60 2.65
C PRO A 9 0.15 9.52 1.33
N ASP A 10 0.40 10.48 0.44
CA ASP A 10 -0.04 10.37 -0.95
C ASP A 10 0.63 9.17 -1.61
N VAL A 11 -0.13 8.34 -2.30
CA VAL A 11 0.39 7.17 -3.01
C VAL A 11 0.75 7.51 -4.46
N ALA A 12 1.75 6.80 -4.98
CA ALA A 12 2.00 6.73 -6.40
C ALA A 12 0.82 6.09 -7.15
N ASP A 13 0.74 6.30 -8.46
CA ASP A 13 -0.30 5.69 -9.29
C ASP A 13 -0.22 4.15 -9.31
N GLU A 14 0.98 3.61 -9.10
CA GLU A 14 1.26 2.17 -9.05
C GLU A 14 2.21 1.84 -7.91
N ALA A 15 1.96 0.72 -7.23
CA ALA A 15 2.85 0.21 -6.19
C ALA A 15 4.15 -0.37 -6.79
N PRO A 16 5.25 -0.41 -6.01
CA PRO A 16 6.50 -1.02 -6.45
C PRO A 16 6.35 -2.50 -6.84
N GLN A 17 6.91 -2.88 -7.98
CA GLN A 17 6.97 -4.28 -8.45
C GLN A 17 8.30 -4.99 -8.09
N SER A 18 9.09 -4.40 -7.19
CA SER A 18 10.42 -4.89 -6.82
C SER A 18 10.36 -6.23 -6.07
N PRO A 19 11.31 -7.17 -6.27
CA PRO A 19 11.37 -8.42 -5.50
C PRO A 19 11.87 -8.23 -4.07
N ILE A 20 12.30 -7.01 -3.71
CA ILE A 20 12.78 -6.65 -2.37
C ILE A 20 11.87 -5.60 -1.75
N LEU A 21 11.96 -5.44 -0.43
CA LEU A 21 11.35 -4.33 0.29
C LEU A 21 12.02 -3.02 -0.14
N THR A 22 11.22 -1.99 -0.40
CA THR A 22 11.69 -0.67 -0.83
C THR A 22 11.40 0.38 0.23
N GLY A 23 12.07 1.53 0.17
CA GLY A 23 11.74 2.65 1.07
C GLY A 23 10.30 3.15 0.90
N TYR A 24 9.71 2.98 -0.29
CA TYR A 24 8.29 3.25 -0.51
C TYR A 24 7.40 2.35 0.35
N ASP A 25 7.71 1.05 0.41
CA ASP A 25 6.95 0.11 1.24
C ASP A 25 7.04 0.48 2.72
N GLU A 26 8.21 0.95 3.17
CA GLU A 26 8.42 1.37 4.56
C GLU A 26 7.61 2.61 4.94
N GLU A 27 7.48 3.56 4.01
CA GLU A 27 6.64 4.74 4.19
C GLU A 27 5.15 4.41 4.20
N HIS A 28 4.73 3.39 3.44
CA HIS A 28 3.32 3.07 3.18
C HIS A 28 2.79 1.87 3.98
N PHE A 29 3.47 1.43 5.05
CA PHE A 29 3.01 0.26 5.82
C PHE A 29 1.61 0.42 6.40
N VAL A 30 1.27 1.61 6.91
CA VAL A 30 -0.06 1.86 7.48
C VAL A 30 -1.13 1.76 6.37
N THR A 31 -0.84 2.31 5.18
CA THR A 31 -1.69 2.19 3.99
C THR A 31 -1.92 0.71 3.62
N TYR A 32 -0.87 -0.10 3.59
CA TYR A 32 -0.99 -1.54 3.31
C TYR A 32 -1.84 -2.29 4.32
N LEU A 33 -1.70 -1.99 5.62
CA LEU A 33 -2.55 -2.61 6.65
C LEU A 33 -4.02 -2.24 6.46
N ARG A 34 -4.33 -0.98 6.17
CA ARG A 34 -5.71 -0.52 5.91
C ARG A 34 -6.30 -1.13 4.64
N LEU A 35 -5.50 -1.33 3.59
CA LEU A 35 -5.93 -2.03 2.38
C LEU A 35 -6.26 -3.51 2.66
N LEU A 36 -5.45 -4.18 3.48
CA LEU A 36 -5.69 -5.57 3.85
C LEU A 36 -6.95 -5.72 4.72
N ASP A 37 -7.18 -4.80 5.65
CA ASP A 37 -8.37 -4.75 6.51
C ASP A 37 -9.63 -4.54 5.66
N ALA A 38 -9.64 -3.54 4.78
CA ALA A 38 -10.75 -3.29 3.87
C ALA A 38 -11.02 -4.47 2.92
N ALA A 39 -9.98 -5.16 2.47
CA ALA A 39 -10.13 -6.36 1.66
C ALA A 39 -10.67 -7.57 2.44
N ALA A 40 -10.45 -7.64 3.76
CA ALA A 40 -11.02 -8.65 4.63
C ALA A 40 -12.52 -8.40 4.90
N ASP A 41 -12.92 -7.13 4.92
CA ASP A 41 -14.30 -6.67 5.06
C ASP A 41 -15.10 -6.65 3.73
N ASP A 42 -14.49 -7.09 2.62
CA ASP A 42 -15.08 -7.07 1.26
C ASP A 42 -15.58 -5.67 0.84
N ALA A 43 -14.85 -4.63 1.26
CA ALA A 43 -15.20 -3.24 0.97
C ALA A 43 -15.11 -2.90 -0.53
N ASP A 44 -15.97 -1.99 -1.00
CA ASP A 44 -15.93 -1.49 -2.38
C ASP A 44 -14.61 -0.76 -2.64
N TRP A 45 -13.91 -1.17 -3.70
CA TRP A 45 -12.63 -0.58 -4.08
C TRP A 45 -12.68 0.94 -4.27
N ARG A 46 -13.82 1.51 -4.66
CA ARG A 46 -14.00 2.97 -4.82
C ARG A 46 -13.96 3.68 -3.48
N GLU A 47 -14.59 3.11 -2.45
CA GLU A 47 -14.54 3.65 -1.10
C GLU A 47 -13.11 3.58 -0.56
N VAL A 48 -12.45 2.44 -0.77
CA VAL A 48 -11.05 2.23 -0.37
C VAL A 48 -10.11 3.22 -1.08
N ALA A 49 -10.25 3.41 -2.39
CA ALA A 49 -9.45 4.38 -3.13
C ALA A 49 -9.61 5.80 -2.59
N ARG A 50 -10.83 6.20 -2.22
CA ARG A 50 -11.10 7.54 -1.67
C ARG A 50 -10.57 7.70 -0.25
N VAL A 51 -10.79 6.72 0.62
CA VAL A 51 -10.55 6.84 2.07
C VAL A 51 -9.14 6.42 2.49
N VAL A 52 -8.55 5.46 1.77
CA VAL A 52 -7.23 4.89 2.10
C VAL A 52 -6.13 5.43 1.17
N LEU A 53 -6.43 5.64 -0.12
CA LEU A 53 -5.44 6.10 -1.10
C LEU A 53 -5.54 7.59 -1.41
N ASN A 54 -6.56 8.29 -0.89
CA ASN A 54 -6.84 9.70 -1.17
C ASN A 54 -7.00 10.00 -2.68
N ILE A 55 -7.51 9.04 -3.47
CA ILE A 55 -7.80 9.22 -4.90
C ILE A 55 -9.31 9.20 -5.11
N ASP A 56 -9.86 10.18 -5.82
CA ASP A 56 -11.29 10.22 -6.12
C ASP A 56 -11.63 9.36 -7.35
N PRO A 57 -12.30 8.20 -7.19
CA PRO A 57 -12.62 7.31 -8.29
C PRO A 57 -13.64 7.87 -9.28
N GLU A 58 -14.41 8.90 -8.91
CA GLU A 58 -15.37 9.54 -9.83
C GLU A 58 -14.67 10.55 -10.76
N ARG A 59 -13.56 11.14 -10.31
CA ARG A 59 -12.78 12.12 -11.08
C ARG A 59 -11.65 11.45 -11.87
N GLU A 60 -11.04 10.43 -11.31
CA GLU A 60 -9.87 9.74 -11.87
C GLU A 60 -10.02 8.21 -11.78
N PRO A 61 -11.05 7.61 -12.42
CA PRO A 61 -11.42 6.20 -12.22
C PRO A 61 -10.29 5.22 -12.55
N ASP A 62 -9.59 5.42 -13.67
CA ASP A 62 -8.52 4.52 -14.12
C ASP A 62 -7.33 4.56 -13.16
N ARG A 63 -6.95 5.75 -12.70
CA ARG A 63 -5.88 5.97 -11.72
C ARG A 63 -6.25 5.35 -10.37
N ALA A 64 -7.46 5.60 -9.88
CA ALA A 64 -7.96 5.07 -8.63
C ALA A 64 -7.98 3.55 -8.61
N HIS A 65 -8.53 2.93 -9.66
CA HIS A 65 -8.60 1.48 -9.77
C HIS A 65 -7.21 0.86 -9.84
N ARG A 66 -6.30 1.42 -10.64
CA ARG A 66 -4.93 0.91 -10.77
C ARG A 66 -4.14 1.03 -9.47
N ALA A 67 -4.24 2.16 -8.78
CA ALA A 67 -3.60 2.36 -7.50
C ALA A 67 -4.13 1.34 -6.47
N TRP A 68 -5.46 1.17 -6.37
CA TRP A 68 -6.07 0.17 -5.50
C TRP A 68 -5.56 -1.24 -5.78
N GLU A 69 -5.59 -1.68 -7.03
CA GLU A 69 -5.22 -3.04 -7.42
C GLU A 69 -3.75 -3.33 -7.11
N THR A 70 -2.85 -2.44 -7.55
CA THR A 70 -1.40 -2.64 -7.41
C THR A 70 -0.95 -2.55 -5.94
N HIS A 71 -1.51 -1.63 -5.16
CA HIS A 71 -1.17 -1.50 -3.75
C HIS A 71 -1.75 -2.63 -2.91
N LEU A 72 -2.97 -3.12 -3.21
CA LEU A 72 -3.51 -4.31 -2.55
C LEU A 72 -2.69 -5.56 -2.87
N ALA A 73 -2.26 -5.72 -4.13
CA ALA A 73 -1.36 -6.81 -4.52
C ALA A 73 -0.02 -6.71 -3.77
N ARG A 74 0.55 -5.50 -3.67
CA ARG A 74 1.79 -5.25 -2.92
C ARG A 74 1.63 -5.51 -1.42
N ALA A 75 0.51 -5.12 -0.82
CA ALA A 75 0.20 -5.40 0.58
C ALA A 75 0.09 -6.91 0.84
N ARG A 76 -0.52 -7.68 -0.07
CA ARG A 76 -0.54 -9.16 0.02
C ARG A 76 0.85 -9.79 -0.16
N TRP A 77 1.69 -9.20 -1.01
CA TRP A 77 3.10 -9.62 -1.11
C TRP A 77 3.86 -9.35 0.20
N MET A 78 3.57 -8.24 0.89
CA MET A 78 4.15 -7.95 2.20
C MET A 78 3.86 -9.05 3.23
N THR A 79 2.67 -9.64 3.24
CA THR A 79 2.31 -10.69 4.22
C THR A 79 2.97 -12.05 3.93
N THR A 80 3.39 -12.30 2.69
CA THR A 80 3.91 -13.62 2.25
C THR A 80 5.43 -13.63 2.05
N THR A 81 5.98 -12.50 1.60
CA THR A 81 7.39 -12.36 1.23
C THR A 81 8.05 -11.15 1.85
N GLY A 82 7.42 -9.98 1.77
CA GLY A 82 8.02 -8.72 2.20
C GLY A 82 8.37 -8.66 3.69
N TYR A 83 7.57 -9.30 4.55
CA TYR A 83 7.81 -9.30 6.01
C TYR A 83 9.18 -9.87 6.40
N ARG A 84 9.78 -10.75 5.58
CA ARG A 84 11.09 -11.33 5.88
C ARG A 84 12.19 -10.27 5.92
N PHE A 85 12.08 -9.23 5.09
CA PHE A 85 13.02 -8.10 5.10
C PHE A 85 12.88 -7.29 6.39
N LEU A 86 11.67 -7.15 6.95
CA LEU A 86 11.46 -6.51 8.25
C LEU A 86 12.14 -7.26 9.40
N LEU A 87 12.12 -8.60 9.36
CA LEU A 87 12.84 -9.43 10.31
C LEU A 87 14.37 -9.31 10.15
N GLN A 88 14.85 -8.84 9.00
CA GLN A 88 16.26 -8.66 8.66
C GLN A 88 16.75 -7.21 8.82
N GLY A 89 15.88 -6.29 9.27
CA GLY A 89 16.25 -4.90 9.55
C GLY A 89 15.68 -3.84 8.59
N GLY A 90 14.81 -4.21 7.64
CA GLY A 90 14.16 -3.29 6.72
C GLY A 90 14.57 -3.51 5.27
N ALA A 91 14.36 -2.48 4.43
CA ALA A 91 14.78 -2.51 3.03
C ALA A 91 16.30 -2.75 2.93
N PRO A 92 16.78 -3.64 2.05
CA PRO A 92 18.22 -3.84 1.89
C PRO A 92 18.86 -2.55 1.37
N HIS A 93 19.94 -2.13 2.06
CA HIS A 93 20.77 -0.98 1.71
C HIS A 93 21.97 -1.39 0.85
#